data_AF-H1VRU5-F1
#
_entry.id   AF-H1VRU5-F1
#
_cell.length_a   1.000
_cell.length_b   1.000
_cell.length_c   1.000
_cell.angle_alpha   90.00
_cell.angle_beta   90.00
_cell.angle_gamma   90.00
#
_symmetry.space_group_name_H-M   'P 1'
#
loop_
_entity.id
_entity.type
_entity.pdbx_description
1 polymer ?
#
loop_
_entity_poly.entity_id
_entity_poly.type
_entity_poly.pdbx_seq_one_letter_code
_entity_poly.pdbx_strand_id
1 'polypeptide(L)'
;TVKLVTSELSKLRTKLRHVDIHNHWLRQEIAERRVDVAYTPSAELMADGLTKALDMTKHDAFIQQLNMTNEKVILESNRARDLAADEARLEAEMMKEDVWAVEEACDFPRAP
;
A
#
# COMPACT_ATOMS: atom_id res chain seq x y z
N THR A 1 -12.03 -24.68 -13.11
CA THR A 1 -12.68 -23.36 -13.31
C THR A 1 -12.07 -22.57 -14.45
N VAL A 2 -10.74 -22.47 -14.61
CA VAL A 2 -10.13 -21.72 -15.74
C VAL A 2 -10.67 -22.12 -17.13
N LYS A 3 -10.74 -23.43 -17.43
CA LYS A 3 -11.33 -23.95 -18.69
C LYS A 3 -12.79 -23.54 -18.92
N LEU A 4 -13.52 -23.25 -17.84
CA LEU A 4 -14.94 -22.88 -17.87
C LEU A 4 -15.16 -21.41 -18.20
N VAL A 5 -14.09 -20.60 -18.24
CA VAL A 5 -14.13 -19.20 -18.69
C VAL A 5 -13.49 -19.05 -20.09
N THR A 6 -12.51 -19.88 -20.43
CA THR A 6 -11.75 -19.78 -21.69
C THR A 6 -12.30 -20.61 -22.85
N SER A 7 -13.16 -21.61 -22.61
CA SER A 7 -13.67 -22.51 -23.68
C SER A 7 -15.05 -22.09 -24.19
N GLU A 8 -15.38 -22.42 -25.45
CA GLU A 8 -16.69 -22.16 -26.07
C GLU A 8 -17.85 -22.93 -25.38
N LEU A 9 -18.93 -22.22 -25.06
CA LEU A 9 -20.10 -22.74 -24.31
C LEU A 9 -20.79 -23.94 -24.98
N SER A 10 -20.79 -23.97 -26.31
CA SER A 10 -21.40 -25.05 -27.11
C SER A 10 -20.73 -26.43 -26.89
N LYS A 11 -19.52 -26.47 -26.32
CA LYS A 11 -18.80 -27.72 -25.98
C LYS A 11 -18.77 -28.02 -24.47
N LEU A 12 -19.28 -27.13 -23.62
CA LEU A 12 -19.21 -27.26 -22.16
C LEU A 12 -20.47 -27.92 -21.59
N ARG A 13 -20.50 -29.25 -21.55
CA ARG A 13 -21.53 -30.01 -20.83
C ARG A 13 -21.05 -30.34 -19.43
N THR A 14 -21.32 -29.47 -18.46
CA THR A 14 -20.88 -29.68 -17.06
C THR A 14 -22.06 -29.91 -16.13
N LYS A 15 -21.97 -30.89 -15.21
CA LYS A 15 -22.96 -31.16 -14.15
C LYS A 15 -22.75 -30.25 -12.92
N LEU A 16 -22.46 -28.96 -13.12
CA LEU A 16 -22.22 -28.04 -12.02
C LEU A 16 -23.55 -27.49 -11.50
N ARG A 17 -23.90 -27.81 -10.25
CA ARG A 17 -25.12 -27.32 -9.59
C ARG A 17 -24.97 -25.95 -8.94
N HIS A 18 -23.73 -25.54 -8.68
CA HIS A 18 -23.41 -24.35 -7.87
C HIS A 18 -22.70 -23.24 -8.65
N VAL A 19 -22.53 -23.42 -9.97
CA VAL A 19 -21.89 -22.42 -10.84
C VAL A 19 -22.80 -22.22 -12.04
N ASP A 20 -23.43 -21.05 -12.11
CA ASP A 20 -24.17 -20.63 -13.28
C ASP A 20 -23.19 -20.19 -14.37
N ILE A 21 -23.20 -20.94 -15.47
CA ILE A 21 -22.28 -20.77 -16.60
C ILE A 21 -22.87 -19.77 -17.62
N HIS A 22 -24.18 -19.58 -17.60
CA HIS A 22 -24.89 -18.72 -18.56
C HIS A 22 -24.85 -17.25 -18.14
N ASN A 23 -24.84 -16.96 -16.83
CA ASN A 23 -24.73 -15.60 -16.27
C ASN A 23 -23.30 -15.22 -15.86
N HIS A 24 -22.29 -15.77 -16.53
CA HIS A 24 -20.90 -15.61 -16.08
C HIS A 24 -20.32 -14.23 -16.47
N TRP A 25 -20.52 -13.22 -15.63
CA TRP A 25 -19.94 -11.86 -15.78
C TRP A 25 -18.44 -11.90 -16.09
N LEU A 26 -17.70 -12.85 -15.52
CA LEU A 26 -16.26 -13.01 -15.75
C LEU A 26 -15.89 -13.22 -17.22
N ARG A 27 -16.77 -13.83 -18.04
CA ARG A 27 -16.51 -14.02 -19.47
C ARG A 27 -16.59 -12.71 -20.24
N GLN A 28 -17.54 -11.84 -19.88
CA GLN A 28 -17.67 -10.52 -20.48
C GLN A 28 -16.41 -9.70 -20.19
N GLU A 29 -15.95 -9.71 -18.94
CA GLU A 29 -14.73 -8.98 -18.53
C GLU A 29 -13.46 -9.48 -19.23
N ILE A 30 -13.32 -10.79 -19.44
CA ILE A 30 -12.18 -11.35 -20.20
C ILE A 30 -12.30 -11.01 -21.69
N ALA A 31 -13.50 -11.10 -22.28
CA ALA A 31 -13.73 -10.73 -23.68
C ALA A 31 -13.43 -9.24 -23.93
N GLU A 32 -13.78 -8.39 -22.96
CA GLU A 32 -13.48 -6.95 -22.94
C GLU A 32 -12.04 -6.65 -22.46
N ARG A 33 -11.22 -7.69 -22.24
CA ARG A 33 -9.80 -7.63 -21.82
C ARG A 33 -9.55 -6.82 -20.55
N ARG A 34 -10.54 -6.70 -19.67
CA ARG A 34 -10.41 -6.03 -18.37
C ARG A 34 -9.78 -6.93 -17.31
N VAL A 35 -9.88 -8.24 -17.48
CA VAL A 35 -9.35 -9.24 -16.56
C VAL A 35 -8.62 -10.31 -17.36
N ASP A 36 -7.43 -10.69 -16.92
CA ASP A 36 -6.71 -11.87 -17.41
C ASP A 36 -6.74 -12.99 -16.36
N VAL A 37 -6.87 -14.23 -16.81
CA VAL A 37 -7.00 -15.39 -15.92
C VAL A 37 -5.94 -16.41 -16.28
N ALA A 38 -4.90 -16.46 -15.44
CA ALA A 38 -3.87 -17.49 -15.47
C ALA A 38 -4.11 -18.55 -14.39
N TYR A 39 -3.67 -19.77 -14.64
CA TYR A 39 -3.59 -20.79 -13.60
C TYR A 39 -2.33 -20.55 -12.78
N THR A 40 -2.50 -20.44 -11.47
CA THR A 40 -1.41 -20.38 -10.49
C THR A 40 -1.50 -21.60 -9.58
N PRO A 41 -0.40 -22.35 -9.37
CA PRO A 41 -0.38 -23.44 -8.39
C PRO A 41 -0.76 -22.95 -6.99
N SER A 42 -1.45 -23.78 -6.19
CA SER A 42 -1.92 -23.37 -4.86
C SER A 42 -0.79 -22.95 -3.91
N ALA A 43 0.43 -23.47 -4.09
CA ALA A 43 1.58 -23.10 -3.27
C ALA A 43 2.08 -21.67 -3.54
N GLU A 44 1.75 -21.11 -4.71
CA GLU A 44 2.18 -19.79 -5.17
C GLU A 44 1.02 -18.78 -5.13
N LEU A 45 -0.15 -19.20 -4.66
CA LEU A 45 -1.32 -18.35 -4.63
C LEU A 45 -1.23 -17.37 -3.46
N MET A 46 -0.73 -16.16 -3.72
CA MET A 46 -0.63 -15.09 -2.71
C MET A 46 -1.95 -14.83 -1.97
N ALA A 47 -3.09 -15.00 -2.63
CA ALA A 47 -4.42 -14.84 -2.04
C ALA A 47 -4.70 -15.81 -0.87
N ASP A 48 -4.01 -16.96 -0.81
CA ASP A 48 -4.14 -17.90 0.31
C ASP A 48 -3.67 -17.28 1.63
N GLY A 49 -2.69 -16.37 1.60
CA GLY A 49 -2.23 -15.65 2.79
C GLY A 49 -3.27 -14.69 3.37
N LEU A 50 -4.17 -14.19 2.54
CA LEU A 50 -5.24 -13.28 2.97
C LEU A 50 -6.53 -14.00 3.36
N THR A 51 -6.73 -15.23 2.90
CA THR A 51 -8.02 -15.93 3.00
C THR A 51 -7.99 -17.19 3.87
N LYS A 52 -6.81 -17.73 4.16
CA LYS A 52 -6.65 -18.96 4.95
C LYS A 52 -5.79 -18.71 6.18
N ALA A 53 -6.04 -19.47 7.24
CA ALA A 53 -5.10 -19.60 8.34
C ALA A 53 -3.92 -20.46 7.89
N LEU A 54 -2.78 -19.81 7.57
CA LEU A 54 -1.57 -20.48 7.13
C LEU A 54 -0.73 -20.96 8.31
N ASP A 55 0.03 -22.04 8.09
CA ASP A 55 1.14 -22.41 8.98
C ASP A 55 2.27 -21.37 8.90
N MET A 56 3.17 -21.38 9.88
CA MET A 56 4.23 -20.37 10.00
C MET A 56 5.12 -20.30 8.74
N THR A 57 5.49 -21.46 8.18
CA THR A 57 6.36 -21.53 6.99
C THR A 57 5.70 -20.91 5.76
N LYS A 58 4.41 -21.18 5.51
CA LYS A 58 3.67 -20.59 4.39
C LYS A 58 3.39 -19.11 4.62
N HIS A 59 3.15 -18.71 5.87
CA HIS A 59 3.00 -17.31 6.23
C HIS A 59 4.29 -16.53 5.95
N ASP A 60 5.46 -17.06 6.31
CA ASP A 60 6.74 -16.40 6.02
C ASP A 60 6.97 -16.24 4.51
N ALA A 61 6.66 -17.26 3.72
CA ALA A 61 6.71 -17.18 2.25
C ALA A 61 5.75 -16.11 1.70
N PHE A 62 4.55 -15.98 2.27
CA PHE A 62 3.59 -14.94 1.91
C PHE A 62 4.10 -13.53 2.25
N ILE A 63 4.71 -13.33 3.42
CA ILE A 63 5.32 -12.04 3.82
C ILE A 63 6.45 -11.65 2.86
N GLN A 64 7.27 -12.63 2.42
CA GLN A 64 8.30 -12.40 1.40
C GLN A 64 7.70 -12.02 0.04
N GLN A 65 6.60 -12.66 -0.37
CA GLN A 65 5.89 -12.33 -1.63
C GLN A 65 5.30 -10.91 -1.60
N LEU A 66 4.88 -10.42 -0.44
CA LEU A 66 4.43 -9.04 -0.25
C LEU A 66 5.58 -8.03 -0.16
N ASN A 67 6.83 -8.49 -0.17
CA ASN A 67 8.03 -7.68 0.03
C ASN A 67 7.97 -6.85 1.33
N MET A 68 7.30 -7.36 2.35
CA MET A 68 7.20 -6.71 3.66
C MET A 68 8.50 -6.93 4.41
N THR A 69 9.26 -5.86 4.61
CA THR A 69 10.53 -5.91 5.35
C THR A 69 10.44 -5.11 6.63
N ASN A 70 11.31 -5.45 7.59
CA ASN A 70 11.37 -4.74 8.85
C ASN A 70 12.16 -3.43 8.66
N GLU A 71 11.44 -2.33 8.43
CA GLU A 71 12.02 -1.03 8.13
C GLU A 71 12.30 -0.18 9.39
N LYS A 72 12.49 -0.81 10.56
CA LYS A 72 12.75 -0.08 11.82
C LYS A 72 13.90 0.92 11.70
N VAL A 73 15.00 0.53 11.07
CA VAL A 73 16.18 1.38 10.87
C VAL A 73 15.84 2.62 10.04
N ILE A 74 15.01 2.45 9.00
CA ILE A 74 14.59 3.55 8.12
C ILE A 74 13.69 4.50 8.90
N LEU A 75 12.74 3.97 9.68
CA LEU A 75 11.84 4.76 10.51
C LEU A 75 12.59 5.55 11.59
N GLU A 76 13.57 4.93 12.25
CA GLU A 76 14.42 5.59 13.26
C GLU A 76 15.26 6.72 12.63
N SER A 77 15.85 6.48 11.47
CA SER A 77 16.60 7.49 10.71
C SER A 77 15.72 8.67 10.31
N ASN A 78 14.53 8.39 9.77
CA ASN A 78 13.56 9.43 9.40
C ASN A 78 13.16 10.27 10.61
N ARG A 79 12.85 9.61 11.73
CA ARG A 79 12.49 10.29 12.97
C ARG A 79 13.60 11.20 13.49
N ALA A 80 14.86 10.75 13.47
CA ALA A 80 15.99 11.58 13.87
C ALA A 80 16.14 12.83 12.99
N ARG A 81 15.90 12.66 11.68
CA ARG A 81 15.96 13.75 10.71
C ARG A 81 14.82 14.76 10.90
N ASP A 82 13.62 14.28 11.22
CA ASP A 82 12.46 15.13 11.50
C ASP A 82 12.67 15.96 12.77
N LEU A 83 13.22 15.35 13.83
CA LEU A 83 13.58 16.07 15.06
C LEU A 83 14.63 17.16 14.82
N ALA A 84 15.66 16.88 14.02
CA ALA A 84 16.67 17.87 13.66
C ALA A 84 16.09 19.02 12.83
N ALA A 85 15.13 18.73 11.95
CA ALA A 85 14.44 19.76 11.18
C ALA A 85 13.55 20.66 12.06
N ASP A 86 12.86 20.08 13.04
CA ASP A 86 12.07 20.83 14.02
C ASP A 86 12.96 21.68 14.94
N GLU A 87 14.08 21.14 15.41
CA GLU A 87 15.07 21.88 16.21
C GLU A 87 15.62 23.10 15.45
N ALA A 88 16.05 22.91 14.20
CA ALA A 88 16.51 24.01 13.35
C ALA A 88 15.41 25.06 13.08
N ARG A 89 14.14 24.65 13.01
CA ARG A 89 13.01 25.58 12.85
C ARG A 89 12.81 26.42 14.10
N LEU A 90 12.86 25.81 15.29
CA LEU A 90 12.74 26.50 16.56
C LEU A 90 13.91 27.48 16.76
N GLU A 91 15.13 27.06 16.45
CA GLU A 91 16.30 27.96 16.49
C GLU A 91 16.11 29.18 15.57
N ALA A 92 15.62 28.97 14.35
CA ALA A 92 15.34 30.07 13.43
C ALA A 92 14.19 30.98 13.89
N GLU A 93 13.20 30.43 14.60
CA GLU A 93 12.11 31.22 15.22
C GLU A 93 12.61 32.03 16.41
N MET A 94 13.41 31.44 17.31
CA MET A 94 14.04 32.19 18.42
C MET A 94 14.95 33.30 17.92
N MET A 95 15.74 33.05 16.87
CA MET A 95 16.57 34.09 16.26
C MET A 95 15.74 35.22 15.65
N LYS A 96 14.51 34.97 15.19
CA LYS A 96 13.59 36.04 14.73
C LYS A 96 13.00 36.83 15.88
N GLU A 97 12.67 36.17 16.99
CA GLU A 97 12.20 36.86 18.21
C GLU A 97 13.29 37.75 18.82
N ASP A 98 14.54 37.28 18.86
CA ASP A 98 15.68 38.08 19.33
C ASP A 98 15.92 39.30 18.41
N VAL A 99 15.80 39.13 17.09
CA VAL A 99 15.91 40.24 16.14
C VAL A 99 14.77 41.26 16.33
N TRP A 100 13.54 40.80 16.57
CA TRP A 100 12.41 41.68 16.86
C TRP A 100 12.59 42.46 18.17
N ALA A 101 13.12 41.82 19.22
CA ALA A 101 13.41 42.47 20.50
C ALA A 101 14.49 43.57 20.40
N VAL A 102 15.46 43.40 19.49
CA VAL A 102 16.50 44.42 19.24
C VAL A 102 15.95 45.60 18.44
N GLU A 103 15.04 45.36 17.48
CA GLU A 103 14.36 46.43 16.73
C GLU A 103 13.38 47.24 17.61
N GLU A 104 12.57 46.59 18.46
CA GLU A 104 11.68 47.29 19.40
C GLU A 104 12.45 48.14 20.42
N ALA A 105 13.62 47.69 20.87
CA ALA A 105 14.48 48.46 21.77
C ALA A 105 15.12 49.70 21.10
N CYS A 106 15.17 49.74 19.77
CA CYS A 106 15.67 50.88 19.00
C CYS A 106 14.58 51.88 18.58
N ASP A 107 13.30 51.65 18.91
CA ASP A 107 12.23 52.61 18.69
C ASP A 107 12.27 53.70 19.78
N PHE A 108 13.24 54.60 19.58
CA PHE A 108 13.55 55.77 20.38
C PHE A 108 12.34 56.71 20.47
N PRO A 109 12.05 57.35 21.63
CA PRO A 109 10.91 58.24 21.75
C PRO A 109 11.02 59.38 20.75
N ARG A 110 10.00 59.52 19.89
CA ARG A 110 9.81 60.69 19.05
C ARG A 110 9.63 61.89 19.99
N ALA A 111 10.64 62.75 20.06
CA ALA A 111 10.62 64.00 20.82
C ALA A 111 9.40 64.86 20.43
N PRO A 112 8.86 65.67 21.36
CA PRO A 112 7.50 66.22 21.30
C PRO A 112 7.23 67.15 20.11
#